data_AF-A0A1U7R7C1-F1
#
_entry.id   AF-A0A1U7R7C1-F1
#
_cell.length_a   1.000
_cell.length_b   1.000
_cell.length_c   1.000
_cell.angle_alpha   90.00
_cell.angle_beta   90.00
_cell.angle_gamma   90.00
#
_symmetry.space_group_name_H-M   'P 1'
#
loop_
_entity.id
_entity.type
_entity.pdbx_description
1 polymer ?
#
loop_
_entity_poly.entity_id
_entity_poly.type
_entity_poly.pdbx_seq_one_letter_code
_entity_poly.pdbx_strand_id
1 'polypeptide(L)'
;MLLLPSLPVLVLCVVGISSSKSQTCEDALKTCPVIACGRDGPKGEKGEPGQGLRGAQGPPGKVGPPGNVGFPGLPGAKGQKGDRGHSGDVEAKLANLEAEIRILKSELEHTKKLHAFSMGKKSGKKLFLTNRETMTFAKVKALCTQLRGTVAIPRNAEENQAIQEVAKGNAFLGITDEVTEGQFMYVTGGNIAYSNWKKNEPNNYGSGEDCVVMVEGGIWNDISCQASFIAVCEFPA
;
A
#
# COMPACT_ATOMS: atom_id res chain seq x y z
N MET A 1 37.99 0.76 23.70
CA MET A 1 37.14 -0.44 23.46
C MET A 1 35.76 -0.11 24.02
N LEU A 2 34.64 -0.08 23.31
CA LEU A 2 34.30 -0.32 21.91
C LEU A 2 33.20 0.70 21.59
N LEU A 3 33.39 1.43 20.48
CA LEU A 3 32.42 2.31 19.86
C LEU A 3 31.36 1.44 19.18
N LEU A 4 30.07 1.68 19.44
CA LEU A 4 28.97 1.14 18.64
C LEU A 4 28.44 2.26 17.73
N PRO A 5 28.34 2.04 16.40
CA PRO A 5 27.95 3.07 15.46
C PRO A 5 26.44 3.26 15.40
N SER A 6 26.06 4.51 15.16
CA SER A 6 24.73 5.02 14.84
C SER A 6 24.16 4.41 13.57
N LEU A 7 22.93 3.88 13.65
CA LEU A 7 22.10 3.57 12.49
C LEU A 7 21.18 4.77 12.18
N PRO A 8 21.19 5.31 10.95
CA PRO A 8 20.36 6.44 10.60
C PRO A 8 18.94 6.00 10.25
N VAL A 9 18.02 6.80 10.77
CA VAL A 9 16.61 6.95 10.41
C VAL A 9 16.46 7.04 8.88
N LEU A 10 15.67 6.14 8.28
CA LEU A 10 15.19 6.29 6.90
C LEU A 10 13.66 6.22 6.93
N VAL A 11 13.10 7.42 6.98
CA VAL A 11 11.68 7.76 6.96
C VAL A 11 11.09 7.43 5.58
N LEU A 12 9.96 6.74 5.62
CA LEU A 12 8.94 6.64 4.57
C LEU A 12 8.55 8.03 4.05
N CYS A 13 8.72 8.28 2.75
CA CYS A 13 7.96 9.30 2.02
C CYS A 13 8.04 8.99 0.52
N VAL A 14 7.03 8.30 -0.03
CA VAL A 14 6.35 8.69 -1.28
C VAL A 14 5.26 7.67 -1.64
N VAL A 15 4.01 7.95 -1.25
CA VAL A 15 2.85 7.61 -2.10
C VAL A 15 1.83 8.72 -1.97
N GLY A 16 1.44 9.32 -3.09
CA GLY A 16 0.20 10.08 -3.20
C GLY A 16 0.28 11.35 -4.05
N ILE A 17 0.09 11.23 -5.37
CA ILE A 17 -0.81 12.13 -6.10
C ILE A 17 -1.66 11.30 -7.06
N SER A 18 -2.96 11.56 -6.99
CA SER A 18 -4.06 10.94 -7.70
C SER A 18 -4.35 11.63 -9.04
N SER A 19 -4.63 10.80 -10.04
CA SER A 19 -5.68 10.90 -11.08
C SER A 19 -5.85 12.13 -12.00
N SER A 20 -5.79 11.85 -13.31
CA SER A 20 -6.83 12.05 -14.36
C SER A 20 -6.12 12.34 -15.70
N LYS A 21 -6.48 11.79 -16.86
CA LYS A 21 -7.81 11.63 -17.47
C LYS A 21 -7.72 10.61 -18.63
N SER A 22 -8.88 10.05 -18.96
CA SER A 22 -9.21 9.21 -20.12
C SER A 22 -9.02 9.94 -21.46
N GLN A 23 -8.87 9.19 -22.56
CA GLN A 23 -9.91 9.00 -23.61
C GLN A 23 -9.28 8.43 -24.92
N THR A 24 -9.78 7.26 -25.30
CA THR A 24 -10.07 6.72 -26.65
C THR A 24 -9.00 6.54 -27.74
N CYS A 25 -8.93 5.29 -28.19
CA CYS A 25 -8.62 4.87 -29.56
C CYS A 25 -9.77 5.23 -30.52
N GLU A 26 -9.47 5.74 -31.72
CA GLU A 26 -10.29 5.53 -32.92
C GLU A 26 -9.49 5.80 -34.21
N ASP A 27 -9.86 5.03 -35.23
CA ASP A 27 -9.24 4.82 -36.54
C ASP A 27 -9.24 6.04 -37.49
N ALA A 28 -8.34 6.06 -38.48
CA ALA A 28 -8.68 6.57 -39.83
C ALA A 28 -7.69 6.09 -40.92
N LEU A 29 -8.29 5.61 -42.00
CA LEU A 29 -7.73 5.04 -43.22
C LEU A 29 -7.56 6.14 -44.31
N LYS A 30 -6.57 5.92 -45.21
CA LYS A 30 -6.48 6.37 -46.62
C LYS A 30 -6.33 7.87 -46.96
N THR A 31 -5.36 8.18 -47.85
CA THR A 31 -5.59 8.68 -49.23
C THR A 31 -4.29 8.79 -50.05
N CYS A 32 -4.34 8.40 -51.33
CA CYS A 32 -3.33 8.67 -52.38
C CYS A 32 -3.41 10.12 -52.90
N PRO A 33 -2.38 10.57 -53.65
CA PRO A 33 -2.64 11.43 -54.80
C PRO A 33 -1.93 10.94 -56.09
N VAL A 34 -2.67 11.08 -57.19
CA VAL A 34 -2.20 11.02 -58.57
C VAL A 34 -1.91 12.44 -59.03
N ILE A 35 -0.77 12.70 -59.69
CA ILE A 35 -0.59 13.85 -60.59
C ILE A 35 0.22 13.38 -61.82
N ALA A 36 -0.27 13.76 -63.01
CA ALA A 36 0.33 13.52 -64.32
C ALA A 36 0.63 14.87 -65.03
N CYS A 37 1.39 14.78 -66.14
CA CYS A 37 1.77 15.79 -67.16
C CYS A 37 3.15 16.44 -66.95
N GLY A 38 4.04 16.60 -67.94
CA GLY A 38 4.01 16.22 -69.36
C GLY A 38 5.27 16.69 -70.14
N ARG A 39 5.48 16.05 -71.30
CA ARG A 39 6.10 16.44 -72.61
C ARG A 39 7.38 17.28 -72.72
N ASP A 40 8.30 16.79 -73.57
CA ASP A 40 8.93 17.56 -74.66
C ASP A 40 9.24 16.68 -75.88
N GLY A 41 9.15 17.29 -77.08
CA GLY A 41 9.19 16.66 -78.41
C GLY A 41 10.55 16.72 -79.15
N PRO A 42 10.56 16.83 -80.49
CA PRO A 42 10.93 15.73 -81.38
C PRO A 42 12.27 15.91 -82.11
N LYS A 43 12.90 14.80 -82.53
CA LYS A 43 13.85 14.72 -83.67
C LYS A 43 14.18 13.25 -83.99
N GLY A 44 14.23 12.74 -85.22
CA GLY A 44 13.99 13.27 -86.57
C GLY A 44 13.87 12.12 -87.58
N GLU A 45 13.48 12.41 -88.82
CA GLU A 45 13.45 11.47 -89.96
C GLU A 45 14.89 11.14 -90.42
N LYS A 46 15.24 9.98 -90.99
CA LYS A 46 14.72 9.33 -92.20
C LYS A 46 15.37 7.95 -92.40
N GLY A 47 14.67 7.06 -93.13
CA GLY A 47 15.27 6.01 -93.95
C GLY A 47 14.19 5.19 -94.67
N GLU A 48 14.11 5.29 -96.00
CA GLU A 48 13.17 4.51 -96.84
C GLU A 48 13.60 3.03 -96.99
N PRO A 49 12.66 2.11 -97.29
CA PRO A 49 12.86 0.68 -97.16
C PRO A 49 13.68 0.09 -98.30
N GLY A 50 14.69 -0.72 -97.96
CA GLY A 50 15.36 -1.58 -98.92
C GLY A 50 14.44 -2.72 -99.37
N GLN A 51 13.96 -2.67 -100.61
CA GLN A 51 13.36 -3.79 -101.31
C GLN A 51 14.44 -4.80 -101.70
N GLY A 52 14.44 -5.94 -101.02
CA GLY A 52 15.19 -7.14 -101.42
C GLY A 52 14.23 -8.31 -101.62
N LEU A 53 14.32 -8.97 -102.77
CA LEU A 53 13.44 -10.07 -103.14
C LEU A 53 13.64 -11.30 -102.22
N ARG A 54 12.50 -11.84 -101.80
CA ARG A 54 12.26 -12.96 -100.88
C ARG A 54 12.95 -14.26 -101.32
N GLY A 55 13.79 -14.82 -100.45
CA GLY A 55 14.05 -16.26 -100.42
C GLY A 55 12.93 -16.96 -99.63
N ALA A 56 12.40 -18.07 -100.15
CA ALA A 56 11.38 -18.85 -99.44
C ALA A 56 11.94 -19.35 -98.10
N GLN A 57 11.33 -18.93 -96.99
CA GLN A 57 11.62 -19.48 -95.67
C GLN A 57 11.12 -20.93 -95.65
N GLY A 58 12.00 -21.87 -95.29
CA GLY A 58 11.64 -23.28 -95.14
C GLY A 58 10.47 -23.47 -94.16
N PRO A 59 9.72 -24.58 -94.26
CA PRO A 59 8.56 -24.83 -93.41
C PRO A 59 8.94 -24.65 -91.94
N PRO A 60 8.08 -24.01 -91.11
CA PRO A 60 8.34 -23.87 -89.68
C PRO A 60 8.65 -25.24 -89.07
N GLY A 61 9.75 -25.33 -88.31
CA GLY A 61 10.08 -26.55 -87.57
C GLY A 61 8.90 -26.95 -86.68
N LYS A 62 8.67 -28.26 -86.55
CA LYS A 62 7.64 -28.82 -85.66
C LYS A 62 7.82 -28.20 -84.28
N VAL A 63 6.75 -27.66 -83.67
CA VAL A 63 6.79 -27.16 -82.28
C VAL A 63 7.41 -28.25 -81.42
N GLY A 64 8.48 -27.92 -80.70
CA GLY A 64 9.15 -28.87 -79.82
C GLY A 64 8.17 -29.41 -78.77
N PRO A 65 8.37 -30.65 -78.29
CA PRO A 65 7.52 -31.21 -77.23
C PRO A 65 7.47 -30.23 -76.04
N PRO A 66 6.31 -30.09 -75.36
CA PRO A 66 6.21 -29.26 -74.16
C PRO A 66 7.35 -29.61 -73.21
N GLY A 67 8.07 -28.59 -72.73
CA GLY A 67 9.15 -28.79 -71.78
C GLY A 67 8.65 -29.56 -70.56
N ASN A 68 9.47 -30.47 -70.04
CA ASN A 68 9.14 -31.29 -68.89
C ASN A 68 8.63 -30.39 -67.75
N VAL A 69 7.47 -30.72 -67.15
CA VAL A 69 6.92 -29.99 -66.00
C VAL A 69 8.00 -29.88 -64.93
N GLY A 70 8.28 -28.66 -64.47
CA GLY A 70 9.31 -28.42 -63.46
C GLY A 70 9.04 -29.24 -62.20
N PHE A 71 10.11 -29.78 -61.60
CA PHE A 71 9.98 -30.56 -60.37
C PHE A 71 9.22 -29.78 -59.30
N PRO A 72 8.31 -30.41 -58.52
CA PRO A 72 7.62 -29.75 -57.43
C PRO A 72 8.60 -29.02 -56.52
N GLY A 73 8.26 -27.79 -56.12
CA GLY A 73 9.08 -27.00 -55.21
C GLY A 73 9.35 -27.79 -53.91
N LEU A 74 10.58 -27.68 -53.40
CA LEU A 74 10.97 -28.37 -52.17
C LEU A 74 10.00 -27.99 -51.04
N PRO A 75 9.51 -28.97 -50.25
CA PRO A 75 8.67 -28.67 -49.10
C PRO A 75 9.32 -27.61 -48.21
N GLY A 76 8.55 -26.58 -47.83
CA GLY A 76 9.04 -25.51 -46.98
C GLY A 76 9.61 -26.07 -45.66
N ALA A 77 10.69 -25.45 -45.17
CA ALA A 77 11.30 -25.87 -43.91
C ALA A 77 10.27 -25.86 -42.79
N LYS A 78 10.18 -26.97 -42.05
CA LYS A 78 9.31 -27.09 -40.89
C LYS A 78 9.64 -25.97 -39.90
N GLY A 79 8.63 -25.18 -39.50
CA GLY A 79 8.81 -24.07 -38.56
C GLY A 79 9.43 -24.51 -37.24
N GLN A 80 10.23 -23.63 -36.64
CA GLN A 80 10.84 -23.90 -35.34
C GLN A 80 9.76 -24.11 -34.27
N LYS A 81 9.99 -25.07 -33.36
CA LYS A 81 9.09 -25.34 -32.24
C LYS A 81 9.12 -24.15 -31.28
N GLY A 82 7.94 -23.66 -30.87
CA GLY A 82 7.84 -22.54 -29.92
C GLY A 82 8.45 -22.86 -28.54
N ASP A 83 8.88 -21.83 -27.83
CA ASP A 83 9.49 -21.94 -26.51
C ASP A 83 8.53 -22.49 -25.46
N ARG A 84 9.08 -23.18 -24.46
CA ARG A 84 8.32 -23.79 -23.36
C ARG A 84 7.82 -22.69 -22.42
N GLY A 85 6.52 -22.69 -22.08
CA GLY A 85 5.89 -21.62 -21.30
C GLY A 85 6.45 -21.45 -19.88
N HIS A 86 6.66 -20.20 -19.46
CA HIS A 86 7.20 -19.76 -18.16
C HIS A 86 6.26 -19.95 -16.94
N SER A 87 5.14 -20.68 -17.09
CA SER A 87 4.10 -20.74 -16.05
C SER A 87 4.57 -21.38 -14.74
N GLY A 88 5.42 -22.42 -14.84
CA GLY A 88 5.95 -23.11 -13.66
C GLY A 88 6.86 -22.24 -12.78
N ASP A 89 7.58 -21.30 -13.38
CA ASP A 89 8.45 -20.39 -12.62
C ASP A 89 7.63 -19.34 -11.85
N VAL A 90 6.49 -18.92 -12.40
CA VAL A 90 5.57 -17.98 -11.73
C VAL A 90 4.85 -18.68 -10.58
N GLU A 91 4.38 -19.91 -10.78
CA GLU A 91 3.73 -20.71 -9.74
C GLU A 91 4.69 -21.05 -8.58
N ALA A 92 5.94 -21.39 -8.88
CA ALA A 92 6.96 -21.63 -7.88
C ALA A 92 7.31 -20.36 -7.07
N LYS A 93 7.42 -19.21 -7.73
CA LYS A 93 7.66 -17.92 -7.06
C LYS A 93 6.48 -17.52 -6.16
N LEU A 94 5.26 -17.76 -6.61
CA LEU A 94 4.06 -17.49 -5.81
C LEU A 94 4.05 -18.34 -4.54
N ALA A 95 4.30 -19.65 -4.65
CA ALA A 95 4.37 -20.54 -3.50
C ALA A 95 5.47 -20.13 -2.51
N ASN A 96 6.63 -19.68 -2.99
CA ASN A 96 7.71 -19.18 -2.15
C ASN A 96 7.32 -17.89 -1.42
N LEU A 97 6.76 -16.90 -2.13
CA LEU A 97 6.29 -15.65 -1.51
C LEU A 97 5.19 -15.90 -0.48
N GLU A 98 4.27 -16.82 -0.74
CA GLU A 98 3.26 -17.22 0.23
C GLU A 98 3.88 -17.84 1.50
N ALA A 99 4.93 -18.66 1.34
CA ALA A 99 5.66 -19.21 2.47
C ALA A 99 6.37 -18.12 3.28
N GLU A 100 7.04 -17.18 2.61
CA GLU A 100 7.69 -16.03 3.26
C GLU A 100 6.68 -15.15 4.00
N ILE A 101 5.51 -14.85 3.40
CA ILE A 101 4.44 -14.09 4.07
C ILE A 101 3.96 -14.81 5.33
N ARG A 102 3.82 -16.14 5.30
CA ARG A 102 3.43 -16.92 6.48
C ARG A 102 4.50 -16.80 7.59
N ILE A 103 5.77 -16.90 7.23
CA ILE A 103 6.90 -16.78 8.17
C ILE A 103 6.93 -15.37 8.77
N LEU A 104 6.92 -14.32 7.94
CA LEU A 104 6.94 -12.92 8.39
C LEU A 104 5.76 -12.59 9.30
N LYS A 105 4.56 -13.10 9.00
CA LYS A 105 3.40 -12.96 9.89
C LYS A 105 3.63 -13.61 11.25
N SER A 106 4.22 -14.81 11.27
CA SER A 106 4.55 -15.51 12.53
C SER A 106 5.59 -14.73 13.35
N GLU A 107 6.64 -14.22 12.71
CA GLU A 107 7.67 -13.40 13.37
C GLU A 107 7.11 -12.08 13.89
N LEU A 108 6.22 -11.43 13.13
CA LEU A 108 5.53 -10.23 13.58
C LEU A 108 4.68 -10.51 14.82
N GLU A 109 3.92 -11.60 14.86
CA GLU A 109 3.13 -11.98 16.03
C GLU A 109 4.01 -12.31 17.24
N HIS A 110 5.14 -12.98 17.03
CA HIS A 110 6.12 -13.20 18.10
C HIS A 110 6.70 -11.87 18.63
N THR A 111 7.06 -10.96 17.73
CA THR A 111 7.62 -9.64 18.05
C THR A 111 6.59 -8.78 18.81
N LYS A 112 5.32 -8.78 18.38
CA LYS A 112 4.23 -8.11 19.10
C LYS A 112 4.05 -8.65 20.50
N LYS A 113 4.10 -9.98 20.69
CA LYS A 113 4.03 -10.60 22.02
C LYS A 113 5.21 -10.18 22.89
N LEU A 114 6.42 -10.16 22.34
CA LEU A 114 7.61 -9.72 23.08
C LEU A 114 7.53 -8.24 23.47
N HIS A 115 7.05 -7.39 22.56
CA HIS A 115 6.84 -5.97 22.81
C HIS A 115 5.74 -5.72 23.86
N ALA A 116 4.64 -6.48 23.81
CA ALA A 116 3.60 -6.45 24.82
C ALA A 116 4.10 -6.96 26.18
N PHE A 117 4.98 -7.97 26.19
CA PHE A 117 5.61 -8.48 27.42
C PHE A 117 6.59 -7.47 28.03
N SER A 118 7.35 -6.73 27.22
CA SER A 118 8.35 -5.78 27.71
C SER A 118 7.76 -4.46 28.19
N MET A 119 6.67 -3.97 27.56
CA MET A 119 6.10 -2.65 27.84
C MET A 119 4.66 -2.66 28.34
N GLY A 120 4.02 -3.83 28.40
CA GLY A 120 2.62 -3.95 28.74
C GLY A 120 2.33 -4.74 30.00
N LYS A 121 1.11 -4.57 30.50
CA LYS A 121 0.55 -5.38 31.58
C LYS A 121 -0.81 -5.91 31.16
N LYS A 122 -1.00 -7.22 31.31
CA LYS A 122 -2.30 -7.87 31.15
C LYS A 122 -3.02 -7.89 32.51
N SER A 123 -4.31 -7.53 32.52
CA SER A 123 -5.22 -7.77 33.64
C SER A 123 -6.58 -8.19 33.06
N GLY A 124 -7.08 -9.34 33.52
CA GLY A 124 -8.24 -9.99 32.91
C GLY A 124 -8.13 -10.14 31.38
N LYS A 125 -9.11 -9.58 30.67
CA LYS A 125 -9.22 -9.56 29.19
C LYS A 125 -8.71 -8.25 28.57
N LYS A 126 -7.86 -7.50 29.28
CA LYS A 126 -7.29 -6.25 28.81
C LYS A 126 -5.77 -6.27 28.82
N LEU A 127 -5.18 -5.54 27.88
CA LEU A 127 -3.76 -5.26 27.79
C LEU A 127 -3.55 -3.74 27.85
N PHE A 128 -2.74 -3.28 28.78
CA PHE A 128 -2.35 -1.87 28.92
C PHE A 128 -0.95 -1.66 28.37
N LEU A 129 -0.76 -0.65 27.53
CA LEU A 129 0.53 -0.29 26.92
C LEU A 129 0.78 1.22 27.06
N THR A 130 2.05 1.59 27.19
CA THR A 130 2.49 2.99 27.18
C THR A 130 3.81 3.12 26.43
N ASN A 131 4.01 4.28 25.79
CA ASN A 131 5.33 4.73 25.32
C ASN A 131 6.02 5.70 26.31
N ARG A 132 5.40 5.96 27.47
CA ARG A 132 5.83 6.91 28.52
C ARG A 132 5.97 8.37 28.07
N GLU A 133 5.41 8.74 26.92
CA GLU A 133 5.37 10.13 26.50
C GLU A 133 4.23 10.87 27.19
N THR A 134 4.47 12.14 27.55
CA THR A 134 3.44 13.02 28.09
C THR A 134 2.84 13.88 26.99
N MET A 135 1.52 14.00 26.99
CA MET A 135 0.78 14.80 26.00
C MET A 135 -0.59 15.20 26.56
N THR A 136 -1.28 16.12 25.88
CA THR A 136 -2.64 16.55 26.27
C THR A 136 -3.65 15.42 26.11
N PHE A 137 -4.77 15.48 26.83
CA PHE A 137 -5.76 14.41 26.80
C PHE A 137 -6.30 14.12 25.39
N ALA A 138 -6.56 15.18 24.61
CA ALA A 138 -6.97 15.06 23.21
C ALA A 138 -5.96 14.26 22.36
N LYS A 139 -4.65 14.47 22.59
CA LYS A 139 -3.59 13.71 21.91
C LYS A 139 -3.54 12.26 22.37
N VAL A 140 -3.72 11.99 23.67
CA VAL A 140 -3.82 10.62 24.19
C VAL A 140 -5.00 9.86 23.55
N LYS A 141 -6.18 10.49 23.50
CA LYS A 141 -7.36 9.94 22.82
C LYS A 141 -7.07 9.61 21.35
N ALA A 142 -6.48 10.55 20.62
CA ALA A 142 -6.14 10.36 19.21
C ALA A 142 -5.12 9.22 19.01
N LEU A 143 -4.06 9.17 19.83
CA LEU A 143 -3.04 8.13 19.78
C LEU A 143 -3.64 6.74 20.02
N CYS A 144 -4.39 6.57 21.11
CA CYS A 144 -4.97 5.27 21.42
C CYS A 144 -5.98 4.83 20.35
N THR A 145 -6.79 5.76 19.83
CA THR A 145 -7.71 5.49 18.71
C THR A 145 -6.97 5.07 17.44
N GLN A 146 -5.86 5.75 17.10
CA GLN A 146 -5.01 5.41 15.96
C GLN A 146 -4.43 3.99 16.09
N LEU A 147 -4.11 3.58 17.31
CA LEU A 147 -3.64 2.22 17.61
C LEU A 147 -4.76 1.18 17.66
N ARG A 148 -6.03 1.57 17.43
CA ARG A 148 -7.23 0.73 17.55
C ARG A 148 -7.50 0.24 18.98
N GLY A 149 -7.12 1.05 19.97
CA GLY A 149 -7.46 0.90 21.37
C GLY A 149 -8.24 2.11 21.88
N THR A 150 -8.30 2.26 23.19
CA THR A 150 -8.85 3.44 23.87
C THR A 150 -7.89 3.89 24.97
N VAL A 151 -8.07 5.11 25.49
CA VAL A 151 -7.36 5.54 26.71
C VAL A 151 -7.70 4.56 27.83
N ALA A 152 -6.74 4.23 28.70
CA ALA A 152 -6.93 3.22 29.74
C ALA A 152 -8.06 3.56 30.71
N ILE A 153 -8.94 2.58 30.97
CA ILE A 153 -10.12 2.75 31.84
C ILE A 153 -10.11 1.66 32.91
N PRO A 154 -9.73 1.97 34.15
CA PRO A 154 -9.83 1.01 35.25
C PRO A 154 -11.30 0.76 35.60
N ARG A 155 -11.74 -0.49 35.50
CA ARG A 155 -13.09 -0.94 35.89
C ARG A 155 -13.12 -1.61 37.28
N ASN A 156 -11.96 -1.80 37.89
CA ASN A 156 -11.77 -2.41 39.20
C ASN A 156 -10.36 -2.09 39.74
N ALA A 157 -10.09 -2.48 40.99
CA ALA A 157 -8.80 -2.24 41.64
C ALA A 157 -7.62 -2.95 40.97
N GLU A 158 -7.84 -4.14 40.39
CA GLU A 158 -6.79 -4.90 39.69
C GLU A 158 -6.32 -4.16 38.42
N GLU A 159 -7.27 -3.68 37.62
CA GLU A 159 -6.98 -2.87 36.43
C GLU A 159 -6.35 -1.53 36.80
N ASN A 160 -6.79 -0.92 37.91
CA ASN A 160 -6.19 0.31 38.43
C ASN A 160 -4.70 0.13 38.75
N GLN A 161 -4.38 -0.96 39.46
CA GLN A 161 -2.99 -1.31 39.77
C GLN A 161 -2.20 -1.63 38.49
N ALA A 162 -2.78 -2.36 37.53
CA ALA A 162 -2.12 -2.69 36.28
C ALA A 162 -1.74 -1.43 35.47
N ILE A 163 -2.63 -0.43 35.41
CA ILE A 163 -2.36 0.86 34.76
C ILE A 163 -1.23 1.60 35.49
N GLN A 164 -1.27 1.64 36.82
CA GLN A 164 -0.23 2.28 37.64
C GLN A 164 1.16 1.69 37.37
N GLU A 165 1.26 0.35 37.32
CA GLU A 165 2.51 -0.38 37.08
C GLU A 165 3.08 -0.13 35.67
N VAL A 166 2.19 0.03 34.67
CA VAL A 166 2.57 0.34 33.29
C VAL A 166 3.01 1.79 33.16
N ALA A 167 2.22 2.73 33.70
CA ALA A 167 2.48 4.16 33.60
C ALA A 167 3.80 4.57 34.28
N LYS A 168 4.05 4.06 35.50
CA LYS A 168 5.18 4.47 36.36
C LYS A 168 5.29 6.00 36.55
N GLY A 169 4.15 6.68 36.56
CA GLY A 169 4.03 8.12 36.67
C GLY A 169 2.58 8.55 36.48
N ASN A 170 2.34 9.86 36.46
CA ASN A 170 1.00 10.40 36.33
C ASN A 170 0.46 10.20 34.92
N ALA A 171 -0.68 9.51 34.80
CA ALA A 171 -1.25 9.09 33.51
C ALA A 171 -2.72 9.45 33.41
N PHE A 172 -3.14 9.85 32.20
CA PHE A 172 -4.56 10.09 31.95
C PHE A 172 -5.36 8.79 31.99
N LEU A 173 -6.59 8.89 32.49
CA LEU A 173 -7.60 7.85 32.41
C LEU A 173 -8.66 8.23 31.39
N GLY A 174 -9.26 7.23 30.74
CA GLY A 174 -10.36 7.41 29.78
C GLY A 174 -11.69 7.77 30.44
N ILE A 175 -11.67 8.76 31.34
CA ILE A 175 -12.79 9.21 32.15
C ILE A 175 -12.80 10.75 32.10
N THR A 176 -13.97 11.32 31.86
CA THR A 176 -14.19 12.77 31.78
C THR A 176 -15.59 13.14 32.21
N ASP A 177 -15.79 14.38 32.65
CA ASP A 177 -17.10 15.01 32.84
C ASP A 177 -17.34 16.20 31.89
N GLU A 178 -16.55 16.32 30.81
CA GLU A 178 -16.66 17.32 29.72
C GLU A 178 -18.11 17.55 29.22
N VAL A 179 -18.98 16.54 29.31
CA VAL A 179 -20.39 16.62 28.86
C VAL A 179 -21.32 17.20 29.94
N THR A 180 -21.07 16.88 31.20
CA THR A 180 -21.92 17.28 32.32
C THR A 180 -21.07 17.32 33.57
N GLU A 181 -20.71 18.52 33.99
CA GLU A 181 -19.92 18.82 35.19
C GLU A 181 -20.36 17.98 36.40
N GLY A 182 -19.38 17.34 37.05
CA GLY A 182 -19.58 16.45 38.20
C GLY A 182 -20.13 15.06 37.85
N GLN A 183 -20.46 14.78 36.59
CA GLN A 183 -20.89 13.46 36.11
C GLN A 183 -19.81 12.81 35.24
N PHE A 184 -18.84 12.18 35.90
CA PHE A 184 -17.77 11.46 35.22
C PHE A 184 -18.28 10.22 34.48
N MET A 185 -17.95 10.18 33.19
CA MET A 185 -18.29 9.12 32.26
C MET A 185 -17.04 8.55 31.60
N TYR A 186 -17.14 7.32 31.14
CA TYR A 186 -16.11 6.73 30.31
C TYR A 186 -16.09 7.39 28.92
N VAL A 187 -14.91 7.57 28.34
CA VAL A 187 -14.78 8.02 26.93
C VAL A 187 -15.37 7.03 25.93
N THR A 188 -15.62 5.79 26.36
CA THR A 188 -16.32 4.74 25.61
C THR A 188 -17.84 4.73 25.84
N GLY A 189 -18.34 5.63 26.68
CA GLY A 189 -19.76 5.77 27.04
C GLY A 189 -20.13 5.12 28.37
N GLY A 190 -21.15 5.70 29.01
CA GLY A 190 -21.71 5.25 30.29
C GLY A 190 -21.01 5.84 31.52
N ASN A 191 -21.70 5.81 32.65
CA ASN A 191 -21.21 6.33 33.92
C ASN A 191 -20.13 5.43 34.52
N ILE A 192 -19.20 6.02 35.28
CA ILE A 192 -18.20 5.25 35.99
C ILE A 192 -18.83 4.35 37.06
N ALA A 193 -18.38 3.10 37.13
CA ALA A 193 -18.80 2.13 38.15
C ALA A 193 -17.73 1.88 39.23
N TYR A 194 -16.48 2.24 38.93
CA TYR A 194 -15.34 2.15 39.83
C TYR A 194 -14.65 3.50 39.88
N SER A 195 -14.22 3.91 41.07
CA SER A 195 -13.45 5.13 41.29
C SER A 195 -12.43 4.93 42.40
N ASN A 196 -11.29 5.61 42.29
CA ASN A 196 -10.27 5.66 43.33
C ASN A 196 -9.82 7.11 43.61
N TRP A 197 -10.80 8.01 43.75
CA TRP A 197 -10.55 9.42 43.99
C TRP A 197 -9.68 9.64 45.21
N LYS A 198 -8.72 10.55 45.08
CA LYS A 198 -8.00 11.11 46.22
C LYS A 198 -9.00 11.84 47.12
N LYS A 199 -8.68 11.92 48.41
CA LYS A 199 -9.53 12.61 49.38
C LYS A 199 -9.79 14.05 48.92
N ASN A 200 -11.07 14.43 48.90
CA ASN A 200 -11.60 15.71 48.43
C ASN A 200 -11.63 15.92 46.91
N GLU A 201 -11.33 14.90 46.10
CA GLU A 201 -11.52 14.92 44.65
C GLU A 201 -12.82 14.18 44.25
N PRO A 202 -13.41 14.50 43.09
CA PRO A 202 -13.06 15.61 42.20
C PRO A 202 -13.51 16.98 42.75
N ASN A 203 -12.73 18.05 42.51
CA ASN A 203 -12.95 19.36 43.11
C ASN A 203 -13.13 20.53 42.12
N ASN A 204 -12.95 20.27 40.83
CA ASN A 204 -12.99 21.21 39.73
C ASN A 204 -12.16 22.50 39.98
N TYR A 205 -10.88 22.34 40.34
CA TYR A 205 -10.06 23.45 40.81
C TYR A 205 -9.90 24.52 39.72
N GLY A 206 -10.26 25.76 40.06
CA GLY A 206 -10.12 26.89 39.13
C GLY A 206 -11.10 26.88 37.95
N SER A 207 -12.15 26.04 38.00
CA SER A 207 -13.19 25.86 36.99
C SER A 207 -12.68 25.43 35.61
N GLY A 208 -12.66 24.11 35.35
CA GLY A 208 -12.36 23.49 34.05
C GLY A 208 -11.46 22.25 34.13
N GLU A 209 -11.59 21.44 35.18
CA GLU A 209 -10.82 20.20 35.36
C GLU A 209 -11.59 18.96 34.88
N ASP A 210 -11.87 18.91 33.58
CA ASP A 210 -12.82 17.91 33.07
C ASP A 210 -12.22 16.51 32.81
N CYS A 211 -10.92 16.32 33.07
CA CYS A 211 -10.18 15.09 32.76
C CYS A 211 -9.61 14.42 34.01
N VAL A 212 -9.49 13.10 34.00
CA VAL A 212 -8.98 12.36 35.15
C VAL A 212 -7.54 11.91 34.95
N VAL A 213 -6.68 12.17 35.93
CA VAL A 213 -5.32 11.66 36.01
C VAL A 213 -5.18 10.70 37.19
N MET A 214 -4.55 9.56 36.96
CA MET A 214 -4.05 8.67 38.00
C MET A 214 -2.67 9.16 38.45
N VAL A 215 -2.49 9.36 39.76
CA VAL A 215 -1.22 9.80 40.35
C VAL A 215 -0.55 8.69 41.18
N GLU A 216 0.52 9.03 41.91
CA GLU A 216 1.20 8.10 42.82
C GLU A 216 0.23 7.42 43.79
N GLY A 217 0.42 6.11 44.01
CA GLY A 217 -0.51 5.29 44.79
C GLY A 217 -1.77 4.85 44.05
N GLY A 218 -1.92 5.21 42.77
CA GLY A 218 -3.05 4.80 41.93
C GLY A 218 -4.36 5.54 42.26
N ILE A 219 -4.29 6.60 43.05
CA ILE A 219 -5.42 7.49 43.38
C ILE A 219 -5.63 8.54 42.29
N TRP A 220 -6.85 9.07 42.19
CA TRP A 220 -7.26 9.90 41.06
C TRP A 220 -7.45 11.36 41.44
N ASN A 221 -7.19 12.24 40.48
CA ASN A 221 -7.39 13.68 40.54
C ASN A 221 -8.09 14.10 39.24
N ASP A 222 -9.11 14.94 39.33
CA ASP A 222 -9.58 15.69 38.17
C ASP A 222 -8.55 16.79 37.84
N ILE A 223 -8.34 17.08 36.57
CA ILE A 223 -7.29 17.98 36.11
C ILE A 223 -7.70 18.60 34.78
N SER A 224 -7.16 19.77 34.46
CA SER A 224 -7.36 20.34 33.13
C SER A 224 -6.91 19.39 32.01
N CYS A 225 -7.78 19.14 31.05
CA CYS A 225 -7.49 18.32 29.86
C CYS A 225 -6.34 18.86 28.99
N GLN A 226 -5.94 20.13 29.18
CA GLN A 226 -4.83 20.78 28.49
C GLN A 226 -3.46 20.51 29.14
N ALA A 227 -3.44 19.98 30.36
CA ALA A 227 -2.21 19.51 30.99
C ALA A 227 -1.64 18.29 30.24
N SER A 228 -0.33 18.04 30.39
CA SER A 228 0.34 16.93 29.71
C SER A 228 0.73 15.84 30.70
N PHE A 229 0.17 14.64 30.50
CA PHE A 229 0.42 13.46 31.32
C PHE A 229 0.67 12.23 30.45
N ILE A 230 1.16 11.15 31.06
CA ILE A 230 1.55 9.94 30.36
C ILE A 230 0.36 9.33 29.61
N ALA A 231 0.59 8.95 28.36
CA ALA A 231 -0.37 8.19 27.56
C ALA A 231 -0.34 6.70 27.93
N VAL A 232 -1.48 6.17 28.37
CA VAL A 232 -1.68 4.72 28.51
C VAL A 232 -2.90 4.31 27.70
N CYS A 233 -2.71 3.36 26.80
CA CYS A 233 -3.78 2.81 25.98
C CYS A 233 -4.17 1.42 26.49
N GLU A 234 -5.47 1.11 26.48
CA GLU A 234 -6.00 -0.24 26.69
C GLU A 234 -6.46 -0.88 25.38
N PHE A 235 -6.26 -2.20 25.30
CA PHE A 235 -6.66 -3.06 24.19
C PHE A 235 -7.35 -4.31 24.73
N PRO A 236 -8.29 -4.91 23.98
CA PRO A 236 -8.80 -6.25 24.29
C PRO A 236 -7.66 -7.28 24.17
N ALA A 237 -7.58 -8.22 25.11
CA ALA A 237 -6.52 -9.23 25.25
C ALA A 237 -7.00 -10.68 25.22
#